data_AF-A0A2T2Z4Z8-F1
#
_entry.id   AF-A0A2T2Z4Z8-F1
#
_cell.length_a   1.000
_cell.length_b   1.000
_cell.length_c   1.000
_cell.angle_alpha   90.00
_cell.angle_beta   90.00
_cell.angle_gamma   90.00
#
_symmetry.space_group_name_H-M   'P 1'
#
loop_
_entity.id
_entity.type
_entity.pdbx_description
1 polymer ?
#
loop_
_entity_poly.entity_id
_entity_poly.type
_entity_poly.pdbx_seq_one_letter_code
_entity_poly.pdbx_strand_id
1 'polypeptide(L)'
;MTDYSRDFSFDLDDLDQLASRADGFIGFLTDSLDGIDQRIAAIQQTWHGKAADAQHQAYQEWALGAAEVVEGLTTMHAAIRTARTAYQEAQDINLRMSGG
;
A
#
# COMPACT_ATOMS: atom_id res chain seq x y z
N MET A 1 3.39 38.83 -22.09
CA MET A 1 2.95 37.51 -22.56
C MET A 1 3.34 36.54 -21.46
N THR A 2 2.38 36.20 -20.60
CA THR A 2 2.61 35.39 -19.40
C THR A 2 2.95 33.97 -19.85
N ASP A 3 4.13 33.51 -19.46
CA ASP A 3 4.61 32.16 -19.67
C ASP A 3 3.80 31.20 -18.78
N TYR A 4 2.70 30.66 -19.31
CA TYR A 4 1.88 29.64 -18.65
C TYR A 4 2.51 28.24 -18.72
N SER A 5 3.73 28.09 -19.26
CA SER A 5 4.38 26.79 -19.44
C SER A 5 5.07 26.24 -18.17
N ARG A 6 5.02 26.96 -17.05
CA ARG A 6 5.62 26.55 -15.77
C ARG A 6 4.52 26.30 -14.74
N ASP A 7 4.08 25.04 -14.63
CA ASP A 7 3.73 24.38 -13.35
C ASP A 7 3.17 22.96 -13.50
N PHE A 8 3.02 22.41 -14.72
CA PHE A 8 2.75 20.97 -14.91
C PHE A 8 4.01 20.09 -14.85
N SER A 9 5.05 20.52 -14.12
CA SER A 9 6.11 19.60 -13.70
C SER A 9 5.59 18.84 -12.48
N PHE A 10 4.61 17.97 -12.68
CA PHE A 10 4.23 17.02 -11.64
C PHE A 10 5.45 16.14 -11.39
N ASP A 11 5.92 16.09 -10.14
CA ASP A 11 7.12 15.34 -9.81
C ASP A 11 6.83 13.84 -9.89
N LEU A 12 7.12 13.28 -11.06
CA LEU A 12 7.00 11.88 -11.36
C LEU A 12 7.93 11.03 -10.48
N ASP A 13 9.05 11.61 -10.05
CA ASP A 13 10.01 10.95 -9.16
C ASP A 13 9.44 10.83 -7.74
N ASP A 14 8.70 11.84 -7.26
CA ASP A 14 7.99 11.78 -5.98
C ASP A 14 6.92 10.69 -5.97
N LEU A 15 6.17 10.52 -7.07
CA LEU A 15 5.20 9.44 -7.21
C LEU A 15 5.86 8.06 -7.28
N ASP A 16 6.99 7.93 -7.98
CA ASP A 16 7.75 6.68 -8.03
C ASP A 16 8.35 6.33 -6.65
N GLN A 17 8.83 7.32 -5.91
CA GLN A 17 9.31 7.15 -4.55
C GLN A 17 8.16 6.74 -3.61
N LEU A 18 6.99 7.38 -3.73
CA LEU A 18 5.83 7.04 -2.92
C LEU A 18 5.34 5.61 -3.22
N ALA A 19 5.28 5.22 -4.49
CA ALA A 19 4.93 3.86 -4.90
C ALA A 19 5.90 2.83 -4.30
N SER A 20 7.21 3.06 -4.42
CA SER A 20 8.23 2.17 -3.87
C SER A 20 8.14 2.03 -2.35
N ARG A 21 7.87 3.13 -1.62
CA ARG A 21 7.66 3.09 -0.17
C ARG A 21 6.39 2.33 0.20
N ALA A 22 5.31 2.50 -0.55
CA ALA A 22 4.06 1.78 -0.33
C ALA A 22 4.25 0.28 -0.53
N ASP A 23 4.92 -0.15 -1.62
CA ASP A 23 5.25 -1.55 -1.87
C ASP A 23 6.07 -2.16 -0.72
N GLY A 24 7.14 -1.48 -0.29
CA GLY A 24 7.97 -1.95 0.81
C GLY A 24 7.21 -2.06 2.13
N PHE A 25 6.32 -1.11 2.40
CA PHE A 25 5.50 -1.13 3.61
C PHE A 25 4.44 -2.24 3.60
N ILE A 26 3.78 -2.46 2.46
CA ILE A 26 2.82 -3.57 2.29
C ILE A 26 3.52 -4.90 2.54
N GLY A 27 4.69 -5.13 1.94
CA GLY A 27 5.47 -6.35 2.16
C GLY A 27 5.86 -6.54 3.62
N PHE A 28 6.41 -5.51 4.26
CA PHE A 28 6.75 -5.54 5.68
C PHE A 28 5.55 -5.86 6.58
N LEU A 29 4.39 -5.26 6.28
CA LEU A 29 3.17 -5.49 7.04
C LEU A 29 2.68 -6.94 6.89
N THR A 30 2.64 -7.46 5.66
CA THR A 30 2.26 -8.86 5.39
C THR A 30 3.19 -9.83 6.12
N ASP A 31 4.50 -9.67 6.02
CA ASP A 31 5.47 -10.53 6.71
C ASP A 31 5.30 -10.49 8.24
N SER A 32 4.99 -9.30 8.78
CA SER A 32 4.75 -9.12 10.21
C SER A 32 3.48 -9.81 10.67
N LEU A 33 2.41 -9.74 9.88
CA LEU A 33 1.13 -10.41 10.17
C LEU A 33 1.29 -11.94 10.14
N ASP A 34 1.95 -12.47 9.11
CA ASP A 34 2.27 -13.90 9.02
C ASP A 34 3.09 -14.37 10.23
N GLY A 35 4.04 -13.55 10.69
CA GLY A 35 4.82 -13.82 11.88
C GLY A 35 4.00 -13.85 13.17
N ILE A 36 2.96 -13.01 13.27
CA ILE A 36 2.02 -13.02 14.40
C ILE A 36 1.14 -14.27 14.34
N ASP A 37 0.60 -14.60 13.17
CA ASP A 37 -0.23 -15.80 12.95
C ASP A 37 0.48 -17.06 13.40
N GLN A 38 1.74 -17.24 13.00
CA GLN A 38 2.55 -18.39 13.40
C GLN A 38 2.73 -18.48 14.92
N ARG A 39 2.96 -17.35 15.59
CA ARG A 39 3.15 -17.31 17.05
C ARG A 39 1.87 -17.60 17.80
N ILE A 40 0.74 -17.06 17.34
CA ILE A 40 -0.58 -17.35 17.93
C ILE A 40 -0.91 -18.83 17.73
N ALA A 41 -0.72 -19.37 16.53
CA ALA A 41 -0.94 -20.78 16.24
C ALA A 41 -0.10 -21.70 17.15
N ALA A 42 1.16 -21.33 17.41
CA ALA A 42 2.05 -22.08 18.27
C ALA A 42 1.61 -22.06 19.75
N ILE A 43 1.24 -20.89 20.29
CA ILE A 43 0.81 -20.77 21.69
C ILE A 43 -0.51 -21.52 21.93
N GLN A 44 -1.44 -21.47 20.97
CA GLN A 44 -2.73 -22.14 21.04
C GLN A 44 -2.62 -23.69 21.08
N GLN A 45 -1.48 -24.29 20.73
CA GLN A 45 -1.26 -25.73 20.87
C GLN A 45 -1.19 -26.20 22.33
N THR A 46 -0.82 -25.32 23.25
CA THR A 46 -0.54 -25.67 24.65
C THR A 46 -1.37 -24.88 25.64
N TRP A 47 -1.87 -23.71 25.23
CA TRP A 47 -2.72 -22.86 26.04
C TRP A 47 -4.20 -23.20 25.82
N HIS A 48 -4.88 -23.60 26.89
CA HIS A 48 -6.26 -24.08 26.83
C HIS A 48 -7.14 -23.43 27.91
N GLY A 49 -8.45 -23.50 27.70
CA GLY A 49 -9.47 -23.01 28.62
C GLY A 49 -10.02 -21.64 28.22
N LYS A 50 -10.95 -21.12 29.02
CA LYS A 50 -11.77 -19.95 28.67
C LYS A 50 -10.98 -18.71 28.22
N ALA A 51 -9.79 -18.50 28.78
CA ALA A 51 -8.93 -17.39 28.40
C ALA A 51 -8.30 -17.58 27.02
N ALA A 52 -7.92 -18.82 26.67
CA ALA A 52 -7.40 -19.16 25.35
C ALA A 52 -8.50 -19.00 24.28
N ASP A 53 -9.73 -19.45 24.59
CA ASP A 53 -10.90 -19.29 23.71
C ASP A 53 -11.21 -17.80 23.45
N ALA A 54 -11.25 -16.98 24.51
CA ALA A 54 -11.49 -15.55 24.40
C ALA A 54 -10.39 -14.82 23.60
N GLN A 55 -9.12 -15.23 23.78
CA GLN A 55 -8.02 -14.68 22.99
C GLN A 55 -8.14 -15.10 21.53
N HIS A 56 -8.49 -16.34 21.22
CA HIS A 56 -8.64 -16.81 19.85
C HIS A 56 -9.73 -16.04 19.11
N GLN A 57 -10.88 -15.81 19.77
CA GLN A 57 -11.96 -14.99 19.20
C GLN A 57 -11.49 -13.55 18.95
N ALA A 58 -10.88 -12.91 19.95
CA ALA A 58 -10.36 -11.55 19.78
C ALA A 58 -9.31 -11.46 18.66
N TYR A 59 -8.50 -12.51 18.51
CA TYR A 59 -7.51 -12.60 17.44
C TYR A 59 -8.15 -12.71 16.05
N GLN A 60 -9.21 -13.50 15.90
CA GLN A 60 -9.94 -13.59 14.63
C GLN A 60 -10.52 -12.23 14.21
N GLU A 61 -11.12 -11.49 15.14
CA GLU A 61 -11.63 -10.15 14.89
C GLU A 61 -10.52 -9.17 14.50
N TRP A 62 -9.38 -9.23 15.21
CA TRP A 62 -8.21 -8.43 14.87
C TRP A 62 -7.63 -8.76 13.48
N ALA A 63 -7.54 -10.05 13.14
CA ALA A 63 -6.97 -10.51 11.88
C ALA A 63 -7.79 -10.04 10.67
N LEU A 64 -9.13 -9.98 10.81
CA LEU A 64 -10.00 -9.39 9.79
C LEU A 64 -9.66 -7.91 9.56
N GLY A 65 -9.56 -7.12 10.63
CA GLY A 65 -9.18 -5.71 10.51
C GLY A 65 -7.77 -5.51 9.95
N ALA A 66 -6.83 -6.38 10.28
CA ALA A 66 -5.49 -6.36 9.71
C ALA A 66 -5.50 -6.62 8.20
N ALA A 67 -6.32 -7.57 7.73
CA ALA A 67 -6.50 -7.85 6.31
C ALA A 67 -7.11 -6.65 5.56
N GLU A 68 -8.12 -5.99 6.14
CA GLU A 68 -8.73 -4.78 5.57
C GLU A 68 -7.70 -3.65 5.40
N VAL A 69 -6.78 -3.48 6.36
CA VAL A 69 -5.70 -2.48 6.25
C VAL A 69 -4.76 -2.80 5.09
N VAL A 70 -4.33 -4.07 4.96
CA VAL A 70 -3.44 -4.49 3.85
C VAL A 70 -4.13 -4.28 2.50
N GLU A 71 -5.42 -4.62 2.38
CA GLU A 71 -6.21 -4.41 1.17
C GLU A 71 -6.33 -2.92 0.82
N GLY A 72 -6.64 -2.07 1.82
CA GLY A 72 -6.73 -0.62 1.62
C GLY A 72 -5.42 0.00 1.15
N LEU A 73 -4.29 -0.42 1.74
CA LEU A 73 -2.96 0.02 1.33
C LEU A 73 -2.62 -0.45 -0.09
N THR A 74 -2.96 -1.69 -0.43
CA THR A 74 -2.76 -2.24 -1.79
C THR A 74 -3.58 -1.46 -2.83
N THR A 75 -4.82 -1.12 -2.49
CA THR A 75 -5.70 -0.30 -3.34
C THR A 75 -5.12 1.10 -3.55
N MET A 76 -4.65 1.74 -2.48
CA MET A 76 -3.99 3.05 -2.56
C MET A 76 -2.73 2.99 -3.41
N HIS A 77 -1.91 1.95 -3.26
CA HIS A 77 -0.72 1.75 -4.07
C HIS A 77 -1.05 1.60 -5.57
N ALA A 78 -2.08 0.83 -5.92
CA ALA A 78 -2.55 0.70 -7.29
C ALA A 78 -3.04 2.04 -7.88
N ALA A 79 -3.71 2.88 -7.06
CA ALA A 79 -4.11 4.22 -7.47
C ALA A 79 -2.92 5.14 -7.76
N ILE A 80 -1.87 5.10 -6.92
CA ILE A 80 -0.62 5.85 -7.13
C ILE A 80 0.03 5.45 -8.47
N ARG A 81 0.15 4.15 -8.74
CA ARG A 81 0.70 3.65 -10.02
C ARG A 81 -0.13 4.10 -11.21
N THR A 82 -1.45 4.10 -11.08
CA THR A 82 -2.35 4.57 -12.14
C THR A 82 -2.16 6.06 -12.42
N ALA A 83 -2.08 6.89 -11.38
CA ALA A 83 -1.81 8.32 -11.52
C ALA A 83 -0.46 8.58 -12.19
N ARG A 84 0.59 7.83 -11.78
CA ARG A 84 1.94 7.93 -12.35
C ARG A 84 1.97 7.67 -13.84
N THR A 85 1.28 6.62 -14.32
CA THR A 85 1.15 6.32 -15.75
C THR A 85 0.43 7.43 -16.49
N ALA A 86 -0.72 7.89 -15.98
CA ALA A 86 -1.51 8.93 -16.62
C ALA A 86 -0.72 10.26 -16.76
N TYR A 87 0.06 10.63 -15.75
CA TYR A 87 0.89 11.83 -15.81
C TYR A 87 2.08 11.70 -16.77
N GLN A 88 2.67 10.51 -16.88
CA GLN A 88 3.70 10.26 -17.88
C GLN A 88 3.18 10.42 -19.30
N GLU A 89 2.02 9.81 -19.59
CA GLU A 89 1.39 9.89 -20.91
C GLU A 89 1.06 11.34 -21.28
N ALA A 90 0.54 12.12 -20.33
CA ALA A 90 0.27 13.54 -20.53
C ALA A 90 1.54 14.34 -20.84
N GLN A 91 2.64 14.08 -20.14
CA GLN A 91 3.94 14.70 -20.40
C GLN A 91 4.45 14.36 -21.81
N ASP A 92 4.40 13.09 -22.21
CA ASP A 92 4.84 12.63 -23.54
C ASP A 92 3.99 13.23 -24.68
N ILE A 93 2.69 13.39 -24.47
CA ILE A 93 1.79 14.05 -25.43
C ILE A 93 2.17 15.53 -25.58
N ASN A 94 2.36 16.24 -24.47
CA ASN A 94 2.70 17.66 -24.48
C ASN A 94 4.07 17.93 -25.12
N LEU A 95 5.07 17.05 -24.88
CA LEU A 95 6.37 17.12 -25.53
C LEU A 95 6.26 16.94 -27.05
N ARG A 96 5.44 15.98 -27.52
CA ARG A 96 5.19 15.80 -28.96
C ARG A 96 4.48 16.99 -29.60
N MET A 97 3.54 17.62 -28.91
CA MET A 97 2.80 18.78 -29.43
C MET A 97 3.64 20.06 -29.44
N SER A 98 4.57 20.23 -28.50
CA SER A 98 5.41 21.43 -28.38
C SER A 98 6.68 21.40 -29.24
N GLY A 99 7.08 20.23 -29.73
CA GLY A 99 8.22 20.03 -30.65
C GLY A 99 7.85 19.97 -32.14
N GLY A 100 6.60 20.24 -32.51
CA GLY A 100 6.08 20.26 -33.88
C GLY A 100 5.75 21.66 -34.38
#